data_AF-A0A852WYK1-F1
#
_entry.id   AF-A0A852WYK1-F1
#
_cell.length_a   1.000
_cell.length_b   1.000
_cell.length_c   1.000
_cell.angle_alpha   90.00
_cell.angle_beta   90.00
_cell.angle_gamma   90.00
#
_symmetry.space_group_name_H-M   'P 1'
#
loop_
_entity.id
_entity.type
_entity.pdbx_description
1 polymer ?
#
loop_
_entity_poly.entity_id
_entity_poly.type
_entity_poly.pdbx_seq_one_letter_code
_entity_poly.pdbx_strand_id
1 'polypeptide(L)'
;MSGKPFLFLSARPEVEAVGPEYESVRRAMGVDAGRLEHVRLDVDPLGHPPLDAYAGIVVGGSPFNVTTPESGKHEVQRRVEADLTRLAEQALAADFPLLFTCYGIGVLTRLLGGEVGTAYGEDAQAVEIRLTEAGAADPLVGALPERFDALVGHKEATDRLPDDAVLLASSAACPVQIYRVGTRVYATQFHPEVSTSDFIARAQVYRHHGYFPASELREVGERLAAASVTEPQRMLRRFAELAGERG
;
A
#
# COMPACT_ATOMS: atom_id res chain seq x y z
N MET A 1 -0.33 22.04 -19.68
CA MET A 1 -1.15 20.95 -20.25
C MET A 1 -1.44 20.00 -19.12
N SER A 2 -2.70 19.75 -18.78
CA SER A 2 -3.06 18.84 -17.68
C SER A 2 -2.91 17.41 -18.18
N GLY A 3 -1.91 16.68 -17.67
CA GLY A 3 -1.74 15.24 -17.97
C GLY A 3 -2.90 14.36 -17.45
N LYS A 4 -2.82 13.06 -17.72
CA LYS A 4 -3.82 12.06 -17.30
C LYS A 4 -4.03 12.03 -15.77
N PRO A 5 -5.25 11.79 -15.27
CA PRO A 5 -5.50 11.63 -13.84
C PRO A 5 -4.83 10.36 -13.28
N PHE A 6 -4.72 10.29 -11.96
CA PHE A 6 -4.43 9.07 -11.21
C PHE A 6 -5.74 8.46 -10.71
N LEU A 7 -5.72 7.16 -10.45
CA LEU A 7 -6.82 6.46 -9.80
C LEU A 7 -6.35 5.86 -8.47
N PHE A 8 -7.06 6.20 -7.41
CA PHE A 8 -6.91 5.61 -6.09
C PHE A 8 -8.04 4.60 -5.84
N LEU A 9 -7.67 3.40 -5.42
CA LEU A 9 -8.59 2.32 -5.07
C LEU A 9 -8.52 2.06 -3.56
N SER A 10 -9.60 2.30 -2.83
CA SER A 10 -9.70 1.94 -1.40
C SER A 10 -10.59 0.73 -1.21
N ALA A 11 -10.30 -0.10 -0.21
CA ALA A 11 -11.13 -1.26 0.15
C ALA A 11 -11.42 -1.28 1.66
N ARG A 12 -12.05 -0.22 2.17
CA ARG A 12 -12.33 -0.04 3.61
C ARG A 12 -13.83 0.15 3.89
N PRO A 13 -14.44 -0.71 4.72
CA PRO A 13 -15.84 -0.61 5.08
C PRO A 13 -16.14 0.55 6.04
N GLU A 14 -15.15 1.05 6.80
CA GLU A 14 -15.33 2.17 7.74
C GLU A 14 -15.40 3.50 6.97
N VAL A 15 -16.63 3.97 6.69
CA VAL A 15 -16.92 5.15 5.86
C VAL A 15 -16.21 6.41 6.35
N GLU A 16 -16.09 6.57 7.67
CA GLU A 16 -15.41 7.68 8.33
C GLU A 16 -13.89 7.73 8.06
N ALA A 17 -13.27 6.60 7.69
CA ALA A 17 -11.84 6.53 7.38
C ALA A 17 -11.53 6.80 5.89
N VAL A 18 -12.54 6.72 5.01
CA VAL A 18 -12.40 6.83 3.56
C VAL A 18 -11.91 8.21 3.12
N GLY A 19 -12.56 9.28 3.60
CA GLY A 19 -12.16 10.65 3.29
C GLY A 19 -10.75 10.99 3.76
N PRO A 20 -10.40 10.72 5.04
CA PRO A 20 -9.05 10.90 5.54
C PRO A 20 -7.98 10.08 4.78
N GLU A 21 -8.30 8.86 4.35
CA GLU A 21 -7.41 8.06 3.52
C GLU A 21 -7.17 8.70 2.16
N TYR A 22 -8.23 9.12 1.47
CA TYR A 22 -8.13 9.82 0.19
C TYR A 22 -7.22 11.05 0.30
N GLU A 23 -7.43 11.90 1.31
CA GLU A 23 -6.60 13.10 1.52
C GLU A 23 -5.15 12.76 1.86
N SER A 24 -4.90 11.68 2.59
CA SER A 24 -3.55 11.21 2.91
C SER A 24 -2.80 10.81 1.64
N VAL A 25 -3.43 10.01 0.78
CA VAL A 25 -2.86 9.59 -0.52
C VAL A 25 -2.64 10.79 -1.43
N ARG A 26 -3.66 11.65 -1.58
CA ARG A 26 -3.60 12.85 -2.43
C ARG A 26 -2.46 13.78 -2.03
N ARG A 27 -2.32 14.05 -0.73
CA ARG A 27 -1.25 14.91 -0.19
C ARG A 27 0.12 14.26 -0.35
N ALA A 28 0.26 12.96 -0.08
CA ALA A 28 1.52 12.24 -0.23
C ALA A 28 1.99 12.24 -1.69
N MET A 29 1.08 11.95 -2.63
CA MET A 29 1.35 12.02 -4.07
C MET A 29 1.63 13.45 -4.57
N GLY A 30 1.17 14.47 -3.85
CA GLY A 30 1.34 15.88 -4.25
C GLY A 30 0.49 16.26 -5.45
N VAL A 31 -0.68 15.63 -5.62
CA VAL A 31 -1.60 15.88 -6.75
C VAL A 31 -2.81 16.69 -6.30
N ASP A 32 -3.37 17.47 -7.23
CA ASP A 32 -4.62 18.20 -7.00
C ASP A 32 -5.82 17.24 -6.95
N ALA A 33 -6.91 17.65 -6.30
CA ALA A 33 -8.12 16.81 -6.18
C ALA A 33 -8.71 16.43 -7.55
N GLY A 34 -8.65 17.33 -8.54
CA GLY A 34 -9.08 17.05 -9.92
C GLY A 34 -8.16 16.10 -10.70
N ARG A 35 -7.06 15.65 -10.09
CA ARG A 35 -6.07 14.72 -10.67
C ARG A 35 -6.03 13.37 -9.95
N LEU A 36 -6.87 13.14 -8.95
CA LEU A 36 -6.99 11.87 -8.24
C LEU A 36 -8.45 11.42 -8.21
N GLU A 37 -8.80 10.53 -9.12
CA GLU A 37 -10.07 9.81 -9.09
C GLU A 37 -10.05 8.75 -7.99
N HIS A 38 -11.21 8.45 -7.41
CA HIS A 38 -11.33 7.54 -6.27
C HIS A 38 -12.46 6.55 -6.48
N VAL A 39 -12.15 5.26 -6.33
CA VAL A 39 -13.12 4.16 -6.35
C VAL A 39 -13.03 3.36 -5.06
N ARG A 40 -14.20 3.02 -4.50
CA ARG A 40 -14.34 2.18 -3.32
C ARG A 40 -14.68 0.74 -3.70
N LEU A 41 -13.68 -0.14 -3.66
CA LEU A 41 -13.82 -1.56 -3.99
C LEU A 41 -14.69 -2.33 -2.98
N ASP A 42 -14.80 -1.82 -1.75
CA ASP A 42 -15.67 -2.38 -0.72
C ASP A 42 -17.16 -2.15 -1.04
N VAL A 43 -17.49 -1.12 -1.82
CA VAL A 43 -18.85 -0.78 -2.24
C VAL A 43 -19.15 -1.36 -3.61
N ASP A 44 -18.38 -0.94 -4.62
CA ASP A 44 -18.65 -1.24 -6.03
C ASP A 44 -17.55 -2.14 -6.63
N PRO A 45 -17.91 -3.04 -7.58
CA PRO A 45 -16.91 -3.73 -8.38
C PRO A 45 -16.09 -2.75 -9.22
N LEU A 46 -14.80 -3.04 -9.41
CA LEU A 46 -13.90 -2.17 -10.18
C LEU A 46 -14.30 -2.03 -11.66
N GLY A 47 -15.01 -3.01 -12.21
CA GLY A 47 -15.28 -3.06 -13.65
C GLY A 47 -13.99 -3.23 -14.44
N HIS A 48 -13.87 -2.65 -15.63
CA HIS A 48 -12.67 -2.77 -16.48
C HIS A 48 -12.07 -1.39 -16.75
N PRO A 49 -11.34 -0.79 -15.80
CA PRO A 49 -10.78 0.54 -15.98
C PRO A 49 -9.76 0.53 -17.13
N PRO A 50 -9.88 1.41 -18.12
CA PRO A 50 -8.89 1.52 -19.20
C PRO A 50 -7.59 2.10 -18.63
N LEU A 51 -6.54 1.28 -18.53
CA LEU A 51 -5.26 1.69 -17.93
C LEU A 51 -4.67 2.94 -18.62
N ASP A 52 -4.88 3.10 -19.92
CA ASP A 52 -4.39 4.23 -20.71
C ASP A 52 -5.13 5.55 -20.42
N ALA A 53 -6.27 5.53 -19.73
CA ALA A 53 -6.91 6.74 -19.21
C ALA A 53 -6.17 7.34 -18.01
N TYR A 54 -5.32 6.56 -17.34
CA TYR A 54 -4.65 6.94 -16.10
C TYR A 54 -3.14 7.08 -16.27
N ALA A 55 -2.54 7.98 -15.50
CA ALA A 55 -1.08 8.10 -15.37
C ALA A 55 -0.50 6.91 -14.58
N GLY A 56 -1.20 6.54 -13.49
CA GLY A 56 -0.87 5.42 -12.61
C GLY A 56 -2.03 5.12 -11.65
N ILE A 57 -1.96 3.97 -10.98
CA ILE A 57 -2.98 3.52 -10.02
C ILE A 57 -2.31 3.23 -8.68
N VAL A 58 -2.95 3.67 -7.58
CA VAL A 58 -2.56 3.34 -6.21
C VAL A 58 -3.68 2.54 -5.56
N VAL A 59 -3.34 1.39 -4.98
CA VAL A 59 -4.26 0.52 -4.24
C VAL A 59 -3.96 0.65 -2.75
N GLY A 60 -4.94 1.17 -2.01
CA GLY A 60 -4.88 1.31 -0.56
C GLY A 60 -4.97 -0.03 0.17
N GLY A 61 -4.71 0.02 1.48
CA GLY A 61 -4.89 -1.14 2.36
C GLY A 61 -6.35 -1.51 2.60
N SER A 62 -6.55 -2.62 3.32
CA SER A 62 -7.87 -3.15 3.69
C SER A 62 -7.80 -3.90 5.03
N PRO A 63 -8.91 -4.07 5.77
CA PRO A 63 -9.00 -5.04 6.87
C PRO A 63 -8.82 -6.51 6.47
N PHE A 64 -8.95 -6.81 5.17
CA PHE A 64 -8.90 -8.18 4.70
C PHE A 64 -7.51 -8.79 4.86
N ASN A 65 -7.49 -10.13 4.92
CA ASN A 65 -6.25 -10.91 4.95
C ASN A 65 -6.38 -12.02 3.90
N VAL A 66 -5.45 -12.11 2.96
CA VAL A 66 -5.44 -13.16 1.92
C VAL A 66 -5.24 -14.55 2.50
N THR A 67 -4.70 -14.65 3.72
CA THR A 67 -4.56 -15.87 4.52
C THR A 67 -5.88 -16.35 5.15
N THR A 68 -6.94 -15.54 5.11
CA THR A 68 -8.28 -15.98 5.54
C THR A 68 -8.69 -17.22 4.71
N PRO A 69 -9.07 -18.35 5.33
CA PRO A 69 -9.49 -19.53 4.59
C PRO A 69 -10.65 -19.21 3.65
N GLU A 70 -10.69 -19.83 2.47
CA GLU A 70 -11.76 -19.58 1.51
C GLU A 70 -13.15 -19.73 2.12
N SER A 71 -13.40 -20.71 2.99
CA SER A 71 -14.71 -20.87 3.66
C SER A 71 -15.09 -19.71 4.60
N GLY A 72 -14.12 -18.89 5.03
CA GLY A 72 -14.31 -17.73 5.91
C GLY A 72 -14.33 -16.38 5.19
N LYS A 73 -14.01 -16.32 3.89
CA LYS A 73 -14.01 -15.07 3.14
C LYS A 73 -15.43 -14.57 2.86
N HIS A 74 -15.69 -13.32 3.26
CA HIS A 74 -16.91 -12.60 2.90
C HIS A 74 -16.96 -12.36 1.37
N GLU A 75 -18.15 -12.24 0.80
CA GLU A 75 -18.35 -12.03 -0.65
C GLU A 75 -17.60 -10.80 -1.16
N VAL A 76 -17.65 -9.70 -0.41
CA VAL A 76 -16.90 -8.46 -0.70
C VAL A 76 -15.40 -8.72 -0.77
N GLN A 77 -14.82 -9.49 0.16
CA GLN A 77 -13.40 -9.80 0.11
C GLN A 77 -13.03 -10.55 -1.17
N ARG A 78 -13.80 -11.60 -1.53
CA ARG A 78 -13.54 -12.37 -2.76
C ARG A 78 -13.61 -11.49 -4.01
N ARG A 79 -14.60 -10.60 -4.06
CA ARG A 79 -14.76 -9.65 -5.17
C ARG A 79 -13.56 -8.70 -5.26
N VAL A 80 -13.16 -8.12 -4.13
CA VAL A 80 -11.98 -7.23 -4.08
C VAL A 80 -10.72 -7.96 -4.50
N GLU A 81 -10.48 -9.17 -4.01
CA GLU A 81 -9.33 -10.00 -4.43
C GLU A 81 -9.34 -10.27 -5.94
N ALA A 82 -10.50 -10.64 -6.50
CA ALA A 82 -10.64 -10.90 -7.93
C ALA A 82 -10.39 -9.64 -8.77
N ASP A 83 -10.92 -8.49 -8.35
CA ASP A 83 -10.71 -7.21 -9.02
C ASP A 83 -9.24 -6.77 -8.99
N LEU A 84 -8.58 -6.88 -7.83
CA LEU A 84 -7.17 -6.56 -7.67
C LEU A 84 -6.26 -7.52 -8.46
N THR A 85 -6.62 -8.81 -8.51
CA THR A 85 -5.91 -9.83 -9.29
C THR A 85 -5.94 -9.49 -10.78
N ARG A 86 -7.14 -9.23 -11.33
CA ARG A 86 -7.30 -8.85 -12.74
C ARG A 86 -6.60 -7.53 -13.06
N LEU A 87 -6.65 -6.54 -12.16
CA LEU A 87 -5.92 -5.29 -12.32
C LEU A 87 -4.40 -5.53 -12.37
N ALA A 88 -3.87 -6.37 -11.48
CA ALA A 88 -2.46 -6.73 -11.46
C ALA A 88 -2.03 -7.41 -12.77
N GLU A 89 -2.81 -8.39 -13.26
CA GLU A 89 -2.54 -9.05 -14.55
C GLU A 89 -2.47 -8.05 -15.71
N GLN A 90 -3.44 -7.13 -15.79
CA GLN A 90 -3.47 -6.09 -16.82
C GLN A 90 -2.26 -5.15 -16.71
N ALA A 91 -1.90 -4.74 -15.50
CA ALA A 91 -0.79 -3.83 -15.28
C ALA A 91 0.57 -4.49 -15.54
N LEU A 92 0.73 -5.76 -15.18
CA LEU A 92 1.93 -6.54 -15.46
C LEU A 92 2.11 -6.73 -16.97
N ALA A 93 1.05 -7.08 -17.70
CA ALA A 93 1.09 -7.26 -19.14
C ALA A 93 1.44 -5.96 -19.89
N ALA A 94 1.02 -4.81 -19.37
CA ALA A 94 1.27 -3.50 -19.97
C ALA A 94 2.50 -2.77 -19.37
N ASP A 95 3.18 -3.36 -18.38
CA ASP A 95 4.18 -2.71 -17.52
C ASP A 95 3.72 -1.30 -17.08
N PHE A 96 2.51 -1.25 -16.53
CA PHE A 96 1.80 -0.03 -16.16
C PHE A 96 2.12 0.38 -14.71
N PRO A 97 2.28 1.69 -14.42
CA PRO A 97 2.50 2.18 -13.05
C PRO A 97 1.37 1.80 -12.09
N LEU A 98 1.62 0.80 -11.25
CA LEU A 98 0.67 0.29 -10.26
C LEU A 98 1.39 0.10 -8.94
N LEU A 99 0.83 0.67 -7.87
CA LEU A 99 1.36 0.54 -6.51
C LEU A 99 0.32 -0.11 -5.60
N PHE A 100 0.62 -1.30 -5.10
CA PHE A 100 -0.13 -1.96 -4.04
C PHE A 100 0.42 -1.59 -2.66
N THR A 101 -0.46 -1.40 -1.69
CA THR A 101 -0.07 -1.13 -0.29
C THR A 101 -0.76 -2.10 0.66
N CYS A 102 -0.07 -2.48 1.73
CA CYS A 102 -0.55 -3.36 2.79
C CYS A 102 -1.23 -4.60 2.18
N TYR A 103 -2.51 -4.86 2.44
CA TYR A 103 -3.28 -5.99 1.88
C TYR A 103 -3.01 -6.30 0.39
N GLY A 104 -2.82 -5.28 -0.44
CA GLY A 104 -2.53 -5.45 -1.86
C GLY A 104 -1.23 -6.22 -2.17
N ILE A 105 -0.21 -6.13 -1.30
CA ILE A 105 1.03 -6.92 -1.44
C ILE A 105 0.74 -8.41 -1.35
N GLY A 106 -0.16 -8.81 -0.45
CA GLY A 106 -0.56 -10.20 -0.28
C GLY A 106 -1.28 -10.74 -1.51
N VAL A 107 -2.16 -9.94 -2.10
CA VAL A 107 -2.87 -10.31 -3.34
C VAL A 107 -1.88 -10.51 -4.49
N LEU A 108 -0.97 -9.55 -4.72
CA LEU A 108 0.03 -9.64 -5.78
C LEU A 108 0.98 -10.82 -5.56
N THR A 109 1.43 -11.04 -4.32
CA THR A 109 2.32 -12.15 -3.97
C THR A 109 1.67 -13.50 -4.29
N ARG A 110 0.40 -13.71 -3.89
CA ARG A 110 -0.30 -14.97 -4.16
C ARG A 110 -0.57 -15.18 -5.64
N LEU A 111 -0.95 -14.12 -6.37
CA LEU A 111 -1.13 -14.17 -7.82
C LEU A 111 0.14 -14.69 -8.52
N LEU A 112 1.32 -14.20 -8.10
CA LEU A 112 2.60 -14.54 -8.72
C LEU A 112 3.25 -15.82 -8.15
N GLY A 113 2.51 -16.62 -7.38
CA GLY A 113 3.00 -17.90 -6.85
C GLY A 113 3.97 -17.78 -5.67
N GLY A 114 4.09 -16.59 -5.06
CA GLY A 114 4.73 -16.41 -3.76
C GLY A 114 3.87 -16.94 -2.60
N GLU A 115 4.44 -16.92 -1.39
CA GLU A 115 3.76 -17.36 -0.17
C GLU A 115 3.51 -16.18 0.77
N VAL A 116 2.32 -16.16 1.35
CA VAL A 116 1.90 -15.20 2.36
C VAL A 116 1.49 -15.96 3.60
N GLY A 117 2.00 -15.54 4.75
CA GLY A 117 1.70 -16.14 6.04
C GLY A 117 1.71 -15.11 7.15
N THR A 118 1.52 -15.59 8.38
CA THR A 118 1.39 -14.72 9.57
C THR A 118 2.66 -14.74 10.44
N ALA A 119 3.76 -15.32 9.94
CA ALA A 119 4.99 -15.47 10.70
C ALA A 119 5.67 -14.12 10.98
N TYR A 120 5.48 -13.15 10.08
CA TYR A 120 6.14 -11.85 10.13
C TYR A 120 5.15 -10.68 10.28
N GLY A 121 3.99 -10.93 10.92
CA GLY A 121 3.04 -9.87 11.25
C GLY A 121 3.66 -8.83 12.20
N GLU A 122 3.33 -7.57 11.99
CA GLU A 122 3.82 -6.46 12.81
C GLU A 122 2.64 -5.67 13.38
N ASP A 123 2.63 -5.53 14.71
CA ASP A 123 1.72 -4.61 15.38
C ASP A 123 1.94 -3.18 14.90
N ALA A 124 0.90 -2.36 15.07
CA ALA A 124 0.87 -1.02 14.50
C ALA A 124 1.90 -0.09 15.17
N GLN A 125 2.98 0.24 14.45
CA GLN A 125 4.13 1.00 14.95
C GLN A 125 4.96 1.60 13.81
N ALA A 126 5.95 2.43 14.16
CA ALA A 126 7.03 2.80 13.24
C ALA A 126 8.15 1.77 13.30
N VAL A 127 8.65 1.35 12.14
CA VAL A 127 9.77 0.41 12.00
C VAL A 127 10.80 0.96 11.02
N GLU A 128 12.08 0.69 11.30
CA GLU A 128 13.17 1.00 10.36
C GLU A 128 13.10 0.03 9.17
N ILE A 129 12.93 0.60 7.99
CA ILE A 129 13.00 -0.07 6.70
C ILE A 129 14.41 0.12 6.15
N ARG A 130 14.99 -0.96 5.61
CA ARG A 130 16.30 -0.95 4.97
C ARG A 130 16.20 -1.37 3.51
N LEU A 131 16.71 -0.50 2.62
CA LEU A 131 16.83 -0.80 1.20
C LEU A 131 17.84 -1.92 0.96
N THR A 132 17.55 -2.78 -0.02
CA THR A 132 18.54 -3.69 -0.61
C THR A 132 19.44 -2.93 -1.59
N GLU A 133 20.48 -3.57 -2.11
CA GLU A 133 21.27 -3.02 -3.22
C GLU A 133 20.39 -2.72 -4.45
N ALA A 134 19.44 -3.62 -4.76
CA ALA A 134 18.47 -3.41 -5.82
C ALA A 134 17.53 -2.23 -5.52
N GLY A 135 17.11 -2.06 -4.27
CA GLY A 135 16.33 -0.90 -3.81
C GLY A 135 17.10 0.41 -3.97
N ALA A 136 18.36 0.46 -3.59
CA ALA A 136 19.19 1.65 -3.74
C ALA A 136 19.39 2.08 -5.21
N ALA A 137 19.34 1.13 -6.15
CA ALA A 137 19.42 1.38 -7.59
C ALA A 137 18.05 1.61 -8.26
N ASP A 138 16.93 1.44 -7.55
CA ASP A 138 15.59 1.47 -8.12
C ASP A 138 15.10 2.91 -8.37
N PRO A 139 14.45 3.21 -9.51
CA PRO A 139 14.01 4.58 -9.82
C PRO A 139 13.01 5.18 -8.83
N LEU A 140 12.19 4.35 -8.18
CA LEU A 140 11.18 4.80 -7.24
C LEU A 140 11.78 4.95 -5.84
N VAL A 141 12.39 3.90 -5.30
CA VAL A 141 12.82 3.87 -3.89
C VAL A 141 14.28 4.25 -3.67
N GLY A 142 15.12 4.24 -4.71
CA GLY A 142 16.51 4.71 -4.63
C GLY A 142 16.64 6.22 -4.41
N ALA A 143 15.55 6.98 -4.54
CA ALA A 143 15.48 8.39 -4.14
C ALA A 143 15.36 8.58 -2.61
N LEU A 144 15.12 7.50 -1.86
CA LEU A 144 15.02 7.52 -0.40
C LEU A 144 16.38 7.21 0.24
N PRO A 145 16.60 7.55 1.51
CA PRO A 145 17.77 7.10 2.26
C PRO A 145 17.86 5.57 2.33
N GLU A 146 19.08 5.01 2.50
CA GLU A 146 19.27 3.55 2.66
C GLU A 146 18.41 2.98 3.80
N ARG A 147 18.15 3.79 4.83
CA ARG A 147 17.31 3.46 5.98
C ARG A 147 16.34 4.58 6.27
N PHE A 148 15.08 4.23 6.50
CA PHE A 148 14.03 5.19 6.83
C PHE A 148 12.95 4.53 7.67
N ASP A 149 12.24 5.32 8.47
CA ASP A 149 11.11 4.82 9.25
C ASP A 149 9.83 4.79 8.41
N ALA A 150 9.06 3.71 8.55
CA ALA A 150 7.73 3.57 7.95
C ALA A 150 6.71 3.02 8.94
N LEU A 151 5.43 3.32 8.69
CA LEU A 151 4.31 2.86 9.52
C LEU A 151 3.79 1.53 9.03
N VAL A 152 3.80 0.54 9.91
CA VAL A 152 3.27 -0.80 9.69
C VAL A 152 2.07 -1.06 10.60
N GLY A 153 1.41 -2.19 10.39
CA GLY A 153 0.20 -2.61 11.08
C GLY A 153 -0.50 -3.68 10.26
N HIS A 154 0.05 -4.90 10.29
CA HIS A 154 -0.40 -6.01 9.42
C HIS A 154 -0.25 -7.35 10.13
N LYS A 155 -1.19 -8.27 9.85
CA LYS A 155 -1.21 -9.61 10.45
C LYS A 155 -0.51 -10.65 9.58
N GLU A 156 -0.36 -10.34 8.30
CA GLU A 156 0.21 -11.21 7.29
C GLU A 156 1.26 -10.46 6.48
N ALA A 157 2.24 -11.22 6.00
CA ALA A 157 3.35 -10.71 5.22
C ALA A 157 3.79 -11.73 4.17
N THR A 158 4.57 -11.28 3.20
CA THR A 158 5.15 -12.19 2.20
C THR A 158 6.28 -13.01 2.84
N ASP A 159 6.04 -14.31 2.99
CA ASP A 159 6.99 -15.28 3.54
C ASP A 159 8.01 -15.70 2.48
N ARG A 160 7.53 -15.95 1.25
CA ARG A 160 8.35 -16.26 0.09
C ARG A 160 8.01 -15.30 -1.04
N LEU A 161 9.00 -14.54 -1.44
CA LEU A 161 8.90 -13.61 -2.56
C LEU A 161 8.60 -14.38 -3.86
N PRO A 162 7.76 -13.83 -4.77
CA PRO A 162 7.62 -14.39 -6.11
C PRO A 162 8.94 -14.41 -6.88
N ASP A 163 9.15 -15.44 -7.73
CA ASP A 163 10.43 -15.64 -8.42
C ASP A 163 10.79 -14.49 -9.38
N ASP A 164 9.79 -13.89 -10.02
CA ASP A 164 9.96 -12.77 -10.96
C ASP A 164 9.99 -11.39 -10.28
N ALA A 165 9.96 -11.34 -8.94
CA ALA A 165 9.97 -10.11 -8.17
C ALA A 165 11.39 -9.73 -7.72
N VAL A 166 11.66 -8.43 -7.69
CA VAL A 166 12.89 -7.84 -7.18
C VAL A 166 12.62 -7.30 -5.77
N LEU A 167 13.27 -7.87 -4.76
CA LEU A 167 13.21 -7.36 -3.38
C LEU A 167 13.91 -6.01 -3.29
N LEU A 168 13.18 -4.98 -2.88
CA LEU A 168 13.69 -3.61 -2.80
C LEU A 168 13.98 -3.18 -1.36
N ALA A 169 13.22 -3.66 -0.39
CA ALA A 169 13.44 -3.34 1.02
C ALA A 169 12.93 -4.41 1.97
N SER A 170 13.52 -4.46 3.16
CA SER A 170 13.16 -5.35 4.26
C SER A 170 13.23 -4.60 5.60
N SER A 171 12.82 -5.26 6.68
CA SER A 171 12.97 -4.78 8.05
C SER A 171 13.50 -5.92 8.93
N ALA A 172 13.83 -5.63 10.19
CA ALA A 172 14.30 -6.67 11.12
C ALA A 172 13.25 -7.78 11.36
N ALA A 173 11.96 -7.43 11.39
CA ALA A 173 10.87 -8.35 11.71
C ALA A 173 10.15 -8.91 10.48
N CYS A 174 10.20 -8.21 9.34
CA CYS A 174 9.54 -8.62 8.11
C CYS A 174 10.52 -8.62 6.92
N PRO A 175 10.73 -9.77 6.26
CA PRO A 175 11.74 -9.93 5.20
C PRO A 175 11.38 -9.20 3.91
N VAL A 176 10.11 -8.88 3.69
CA VAL A 176 9.62 -8.24 2.47
C VAL A 176 8.77 -7.03 2.82
N GLN A 177 9.39 -5.84 2.79
CA GLN A 177 8.72 -4.57 3.02
C GLN A 177 8.35 -3.87 1.71
N ILE A 178 9.17 -4.04 0.66
CA ILE A 178 8.90 -3.55 -0.69
C ILE A 178 9.45 -4.53 -1.73
N TYR A 179 8.67 -4.83 -2.76
CA TYR A 179 9.20 -5.43 -3.98
C TYR A 179 8.62 -4.80 -5.25
N ARG A 180 9.29 -5.03 -6.37
CA ARG A 180 8.84 -4.66 -7.72
C ARG A 180 8.73 -5.88 -8.62
N VAL A 181 7.79 -5.84 -9.55
CA VAL A 181 7.64 -6.78 -10.68
C VAL A 181 7.56 -5.97 -11.97
N GLY A 182 8.18 -6.47 -13.05
CA GLY A 182 8.38 -5.65 -14.25
C GLY A 182 9.21 -4.42 -13.94
N THR A 183 8.94 -3.26 -14.55
CA THR A 183 9.62 -2.00 -14.20
C THR A 183 8.75 -1.05 -13.37
N ARG A 184 7.44 -1.32 -13.32
CA ARG A 184 6.45 -0.33 -12.87
C ARG A 184 5.36 -0.84 -11.92
N VAL A 185 5.34 -2.13 -11.60
CA VAL A 185 4.41 -2.68 -10.60
C VAL A 185 5.15 -2.85 -9.27
N TYR A 186 4.74 -2.09 -8.26
CA TYR A 186 5.35 -2.08 -6.94
C TYR A 186 4.34 -2.56 -5.90
N ALA A 187 4.85 -3.15 -4.82
CA ALA A 187 4.04 -3.46 -3.65
C ALA A 187 4.80 -3.14 -2.37
N THR A 188 4.13 -2.48 -1.42
CA THR A 188 4.66 -2.15 -0.10
C THR A 188 3.84 -2.85 0.99
N GLN A 189 4.51 -3.34 2.02
CA GLN A 189 3.87 -3.87 3.22
C GLN A 189 3.44 -2.73 4.17
N PHE A 190 4.26 -1.69 4.31
CA PHE A 190 3.94 -0.49 5.07
C PHE A 190 2.94 0.41 4.32
N HIS A 191 2.43 1.41 5.04
CA HIS A 191 1.50 2.43 4.55
C HIS A 191 2.21 3.72 4.12
N PRO A 192 2.50 3.92 2.82
CA PRO A 192 3.24 5.09 2.38
C PRO A 192 2.41 6.39 2.43
N GLU A 193 1.09 6.29 2.51
CA GLU A 193 0.18 7.43 2.54
C GLU A 193 0.10 8.11 3.91
N VAL A 194 0.34 7.35 4.97
CA VAL A 194 0.01 7.75 6.35
C VAL A 194 1.13 8.61 6.94
N SER A 195 0.79 9.84 7.32
CA SER A 195 1.64 10.61 8.22
C SER A 195 1.39 10.23 9.68
N THR A 196 2.34 10.57 10.56
CA THR A 196 2.18 10.43 12.02
C THR A 196 0.88 11.05 12.52
N SER A 197 0.47 12.22 12.01
CA SER A 197 -0.80 12.86 12.39
C SER A 197 -2.03 12.09 11.91
N ASP A 198 -1.98 11.51 10.71
CA ASP A 198 -3.10 10.71 10.19
C ASP A 198 -3.22 9.41 10.98
N PHE A 199 -2.09 8.82 11.36
CA PHE A 199 -2.06 7.62 12.17
C PHE A 199 -2.70 7.87 13.55
N ILE A 200 -2.35 8.96 14.23
CA ILE A 200 -2.96 9.33 15.52
C ILE A 200 -4.48 9.54 15.36
N ALA A 201 -4.91 10.22 14.30
CA ALA A 201 -6.33 10.43 14.02
C ALA A 201 -7.07 9.10 13.73
N ARG A 202 -6.47 8.21 12.92
CA ARG A 202 -6.98 6.86 12.64
C ARG A 202 -7.08 6.03 13.91
N ALA A 203 -6.06 6.06 14.77
CA ALA A 203 -6.04 5.32 16.02
C ALA A 203 -7.19 5.73 16.96
N GLN A 204 -7.63 6.99 16.92
CA GLN A 204 -8.81 7.46 17.64
C GLN A 204 -10.13 6.92 17.05
N VAL A 205 -10.25 6.90 15.72
CA VAL A 205 -11.42 6.33 15.02
C VAL A 205 -11.53 4.83 15.30
N TYR A 206 -10.42 4.10 15.22
CA TYR A 206 -10.39 2.65 15.35
C TYR A 206 -10.34 2.12 16.78
N ARG A 207 -10.40 3.00 17.80
CA ARG A 207 -10.36 2.61 19.23
C ARG A 207 -11.38 1.52 19.60
N HIS A 208 -12.50 1.46 18.88
CA HIS A 208 -13.58 0.49 19.11
C HIS A 208 -13.64 -0.64 18.07
N HIS A 209 -12.79 -0.62 17.05
CA HIS A 209 -12.81 -1.54 15.91
C HIS A 209 -11.71 -2.61 15.95
N GLY A 210 -10.91 -2.65 17.04
CA GLY A 210 -9.94 -3.73 17.27
C GLY A 210 -8.67 -3.66 16.43
N TYR A 211 -8.42 -2.56 15.71
CA TYR A 211 -7.14 -2.33 15.02
C TYR A 211 -6.02 -1.90 15.97
N PHE A 212 -6.38 -1.39 17.15
CA PHE A 212 -5.45 -0.99 18.21
C PHE A 212 -5.96 -1.49 19.56
N PRO A 213 -5.12 -2.13 20.39
CA PRO A 213 -5.46 -2.31 21.80
C PRO A 213 -5.65 -0.92 22.42
N ALA A 214 -6.83 -0.65 22.98
CA ALA A 214 -7.15 0.67 23.55
C ALA A 214 -6.16 1.10 24.66
N SER A 215 -5.48 0.14 25.30
CA SER A 215 -4.42 0.35 26.29
C SER A 215 -3.09 0.82 25.70
N GLU A 216 -2.83 0.59 24.41
CA GLU A 216 -1.53 0.87 23.76
C GLU A 216 -1.53 2.18 22.97
N LEU A 217 -2.70 2.78 22.71
CA LEU A 217 -2.84 4.00 21.93
C LEU A 217 -1.95 5.17 22.39
N ARG A 218 -1.72 5.30 23.70
CA ARG A 218 -0.86 6.35 24.28
C ARG A 218 0.62 6.09 24.01
N GLU A 219 1.05 4.85 24.16
CA GLU A 219 2.45 4.43 24.01
C GLU A 219 2.84 4.29 22.53
N VAL A 220 1.89 3.85 21.68
CA VAL A 220 1.97 3.93 20.22
C VAL A 220 2.05 5.40 19.80
N GLY A 221 1.19 6.29 20.32
CA GLY A 221 1.25 7.72 20.04
C GLY A 221 2.59 8.38 20.41
N GLU A 222 3.17 8.03 21.56
CA GLU A 222 4.48 8.53 22.01
C GLU A 222 5.63 8.02 21.14
N ARG A 223 5.65 6.73 20.79
CA ARG A 223 6.65 6.16 19.86
C ARG A 223 6.57 6.79 18.46
N LEU A 224 5.35 7.02 17.99
CA LEU A 224 5.11 7.62 16.67
C LEU A 224 5.45 9.10 16.61
N ALA A 225 5.25 9.84 17.71
CA ALA A 225 5.67 11.24 17.81
C ALA A 225 7.21 11.39 17.81
N ALA A 226 7.94 10.36 18.23
CA ALA A 226 9.41 10.33 18.19
C ALA A 226 9.97 9.91 16.82
N ALA A 227 9.20 9.15 16.02
CA ALA A 227 9.58 8.72 14.69
C ALA A 227 9.32 9.80 13.64
N SER A 228 10.30 10.05 12.75
CA SER A 228 10.13 10.95 11.62
C SER A 228 9.75 10.16 10.37
N VAL A 229 8.45 9.93 10.18
CA VAL A 229 7.93 9.19 9.03
C VAL A 229 7.61 10.15 7.87
N THR A 230 8.65 10.55 7.14
CA THR A 230 8.52 11.45 5.97
C THR A 230 8.83 10.77 4.64
N GLU A 231 9.74 9.80 4.65
CA GLU A 231 10.25 9.17 3.43
C GLU A 231 9.21 8.32 2.68
N PRO A 232 8.29 7.59 3.34
CA PRO A 232 7.22 6.88 2.63
C PRO A 232 6.31 7.81 1.81
N GLN A 233 6.07 9.04 2.27
CA GLN A 233 5.29 10.02 1.50
C GLN A 233 6.07 10.57 0.30
N ARG A 234 7.40 10.72 0.43
CA ARG A 234 8.26 11.07 -0.70
C ARG A 234 8.28 9.98 -1.77
N MET A 235 8.19 8.71 -1.37
CA MET A 235 8.01 7.60 -2.30
C MET A 235 6.73 7.75 -3.13
N LEU A 236 5.58 8.06 -2.51
CA LEU A 236 4.32 8.27 -3.25
C LEU A 236 4.39 9.46 -4.20
N ARG A 237 5.05 10.55 -3.79
CA ARG A 237 5.31 11.68 -4.67
C ARG A 237 6.16 11.27 -5.87
N ARG A 238 7.23 10.53 -5.62
CA ARG A 238 8.12 10.03 -6.67
C ARG A 238 7.40 9.08 -7.63
N PHE A 239 6.50 8.24 -7.12
CA PHE A 239 5.63 7.41 -7.96
C PHE A 239 4.77 8.27 -8.90
N ALA A 240 4.14 9.32 -8.39
CA ALA A 240 3.33 10.23 -9.19
C ALA A 240 4.15 10.98 -10.25
N GLU A 241 5.38 11.41 -9.94
CA GLU A 241 6.29 12.02 -10.91
C GLU A 241 6.63 11.05 -12.05
N LEU A 242 7.12 9.85 -11.72
CA LEU A 242 7.52 8.83 -12.70
C LEU A 242 6.35 8.36 -13.59
N ALA A 243 5.17 8.21 -13.00
CA ALA A 243 3.98 7.83 -13.73
C ALA A 243 3.42 8.97 -14.60
N GLY A 244 3.55 10.22 -14.13
CA GLY A 244 3.08 11.42 -14.81
C GLY A 244 3.87 11.78 -16.08
N GLU A 245 5.14 11.39 -16.17
CA GLU A 245 5.98 11.55 -17.37
C GLU A 245 5.48 10.73 -18.59
N ARG A 246 4.50 9.82 -18.40
CA ARG A 246 3.83 9.07 -19.49
C ARG A 246 2.73 9.85 -20.21
N GLY A 247 2.44 11.09 -19.77
CA GLY A 247 1.32 11.92 -20.22
C GLY A 247 1.62 12.81 -21.41
#